data_AF-P14822-F1
#
_entry.id   AF-P14822-F1
#
_cell.length_a   1.000
_cell.length_b   1.000
_cell.length_c   1.000
_cell.angle_alpha   90.00
_cell.angle_beta   90.00
_cell.angle_gamma   90.00
#
_symmetry.space_group_name_H-M   'P 1'
#
loop_
_entity.id
_entity.type
_entity.pdbx_description
1 polymer ?
#
loop_
_entity_poly.entity_id
_entity_poly.type
_entity_poly.pdbx_seq_one_letter_code
_entity_poly.pdbx_strand_id
1 'polypeptide(L)'
;SKVAELANAVVSNADQKDLLRMSWGVLSVDMEGTGLMLMANLFKTSPSAKGKFARLGDVSAGKDNSKLRGHSITLMYALQNFVDALDDVERLKCVVEKFAVNHINRQISADEFGEIVGPLRQTLKARMGNYFDEDTVSAWASLVAVVQASL
;
A
#
# COMPACT_ATOMS: atom_id res chain seq x y z
N SER A 1 -2.58 -11.31 -19.27
CA SER A 1 -1.36 -11.17 -18.45
C SER A 1 -1.69 -11.52 -17.02
N LYS A 2 -0.70 -11.82 -16.16
CA LYS A 2 -0.97 -12.12 -14.73
C LYS A 2 -1.64 -10.94 -14.00
N VAL A 3 -1.24 -9.72 -14.33
CA VAL A 3 -1.86 -8.47 -13.84
C VAL A 3 -3.37 -8.44 -14.14
N ALA A 4 -3.77 -8.75 -15.38
CA ALA A 4 -5.18 -8.72 -15.77
C ALA A 4 -6.02 -9.75 -15.03
N GLU A 5 -5.48 -10.95 -14.81
CA GLU A 5 -6.14 -12.03 -14.05
C GLU A 5 -6.35 -11.61 -12.59
N LEU A 6 -5.30 -11.09 -11.93
CA LEU A 6 -5.38 -10.66 -10.53
C LEU A 6 -6.26 -9.42 -10.35
N ALA A 7 -6.18 -8.44 -11.25
CA ALA A 7 -7.04 -7.26 -11.23
C ALA A 7 -8.51 -7.65 -11.38
N ASN A 8 -8.83 -8.56 -12.30
CA ASN A 8 -10.19 -9.09 -12.45
C ASN A 8 -10.65 -9.83 -11.18
N ALA A 9 -9.79 -10.66 -10.59
CA ALA A 9 -10.10 -11.36 -9.34
C ALA A 9 -10.46 -10.38 -8.21
N VAL A 10 -9.68 -9.32 -8.01
CA VAL A 10 -9.96 -8.27 -7.01
C VAL A 10 -11.28 -7.55 -7.29
N VAL A 11 -11.51 -7.12 -8.54
CA VAL A 11 -12.73 -6.37 -8.91
C VAL A 11 -14.00 -7.23 -8.81
N SER A 12 -13.90 -8.53 -9.11
CA SER A 12 -15.02 -9.47 -9.06
C SER A 12 -15.38 -9.97 -7.65
N ASN A 13 -14.50 -9.78 -6.66
CA ASN A 13 -14.71 -10.25 -5.28
C ASN A 13 -15.37 -9.16 -4.42
N ALA A 14 -16.70 -9.20 -4.31
CA ALA A 14 -17.48 -8.21 -3.57
C ALA A 14 -17.05 -8.08 -2.09
N ASP A 15 -16.90 -9.21 -1.38
CA ASP A 15 -16.54 -9.22 0.05
C ASP A 15 -15.16 -8.59 0.29
N GLN A 16 -14.17 -8.90 -0.56
CA GLN A 16 -12.85 -8.27 -0.46
C GLN A 16 -12.89 -6.76 -0.77
N LYS A 17 -13.70 -6.32 -1.74
CA LYS A 17 -13.87 -4.89 -2.01
C LYS A 17 -14.47 -4.15 -0.82
N ASP A 18 -15.44 -4.75 -0.14
CA ASP A 18 -16.07 -4.15 1.02
C ASP A 18 -15.10 -4.07 2.22
N LEU A 19 -14.27 -5.10 2.42
CA LEU A 19 -13.18 -5.07 3.40
C LEU A 19 -12.15 -3.97 3.09
N LEU A 20 -11.75 -3.81 1.81
CA LEU A 20 -10.85 -2.75 1.37
C LEU A 20 -11.44 -1.36 1.64
N ARG A 21 -12.71 -1.12 1.24
CA ARG A 21 -13.38 0.17 1.43
C ARG A 21 -13.62 0.50 2.90
N MET A 22 -14.07 -0.47 3.69
CA MET A 22 -14.30 -0.29 5.13
C MET A 22 -13.00 0.05 5.86
N SER A 23 -11.95 -0.75 5.65
CA SER A 23 -10.66 -0.49 6.29
C SER A 23 -10.02 0.80 5.77
N TRP A 24 -10.16 1.12 4.47
CA TRP A 24 -9.73 2.40 3.91
C TRP A 24 -10.46 3.60 4.54
N GLY A 25 -11.75 3.48 4.82
CA GLY A 25 -12.53 4.52 5.51
C GLY A 25 -11.96 4.86 6.90
N VAL A 26 -11.32 3.91 7.57
CA VAL A 26 -10.61 4.13 8.85
C VAL A 26 -9.19 4.68 8.61
N LEU A 27 -8.44 4.08 7.70
CA LEU A 27 -7.05 4.47 7.41
C LEU A 27 -6.93 5.91 6.89
N SER A 28 -7.92 6.35 6.11
CA SER A 28 -7.93 7.66 5.44
C SER A 28 -8.40 8.83 6.31
N VAL A 29 -8.90 8.57 7.53
CA VAL A 29 -9.26 9.64 8.50
C VAL A 29 -8.08 10.57 8.78
N ASP A 30 -6.87 10.00 8.87
CA ASP A 30 -5.62 10.71 9.10
C ASP A 30 -4.58 10.22 8.08
N MET A 31 -4.71 10.71 6.84
CA MET A 31 -3.83 10.34 5.72
C MET A 31 -2.36 10.53 6.06
N GLU A 32 -1.99 11.66 6.67
CA GLU A 32 -0.60 11.94 7.01
C GLU A 32 -0.07 10.97 8.07
N GLY A 33 -0.75 10.87 9.21
CA GLY A 33 -0.29 10.02 10.31
C GLY A 33 -0.31 8.54 9.94
N THR A 34 -1.28 8.09 9.13
CA THR A 34 -1.35 6.70 8.67
C THR A 34 -0.22 6.40 7.68
N GLY A 35 0.05 7.31 6.73
CA GLY A 35 1.17 7.15 5.80
C GLY A 35 2.53 7.13 6.51
N LEU A 36 2.72 7.97 7.54
CA LEU A 36 3.93 7.96 8.36
C LEU A 36 4.06 6.68 9.19
N MET A 37 2.96 6.20 9.79
CA MET A 37 2.93 4.94 10.55
C MET A 37 3.28 3.74 9.67
N LEU A 38 2.71 3.66 8.47
CA LEU A 38 2.99 2.59 7.52
C LEU A 38 4.48 2.55 7.14
N MET A 39 5.06 3.71 6.82
CA MET A 39 6.49 3.80 6.49
C MET A 39 7.37 3.46 7.70
N ALA A 40 7.02 3.91 8.90
CA ALA A 40 7.76 3.57 10.12
C ALA A 40 7.74 2.06 10.39
N ASN A 41 6.59 1.40 10.21
CA ASN A 41 6.46 -0.05 10.33
C ASN A 41 7.32 -0.77 9.26
N LEU A 42 7.32 -0.30 8.01
CA LEU A 42 8.18 -0.84 6.95
C LEU A 42 9.66 -0.77 7.33
N PHE A 43 10.16 0.38 7.77
CA PHE A 43 11.57 0.51 8.14
C PHE A 43 11.95 -0.29 9.40
N LYS A 44 10.98 -0.66 10.23
CA LYS A 44 11.17 -1.50 11.42
C LYS A 44 11.26 -2.97 11.05
N THR A 45 10.39 -3.46 10.16
CA THR A 45 10.33 -4.89 9.79
C THR A 45 11.22 -5.25 8.60
N SER A 46 11.55 -4.27 7.76
CA SER A 46 12.39 -4.41 6.56
C SER A 46 13.53 -3.40 6.57
N PRO A 47 14.61 -3.65 7.34
CA PRO A 47 15.75 -2.73 7.39
C PRO A 47 16.41 -2.49 6.03
N SER A 48 16.34 -3.48 5.12
CA SER A 48 16.75 -3.39 3.71
C SER A 48 16.10 -2.22 2.98
N ALA A 49 14.83 -1.92 3.27
CA ALA A 49 14.09 -0.83 2.64
C ALA A 49 14.77 0.53 2.86
N LYS A 50 15.44 0.75 4.01
CA LYS A 50 16.10 2.04 4.31
C LYS A 50 17.08 2.47 3.22
N GLY A 51 17.79 1.52 2.60
CA GLY A 51 18.70 1.80 1.48
C GLY A 51 17.98 2.35 0.25
N LYS A 52 16.83 1.75 -0.13
CA LYS A 52 16.00 2.21 -1.26
C LYS A 52 15.41 3.60 -1.03
N PHE A 53 15.26 4.01 0.23
CA PHE A 53 14.73 5.30 0.65
C PHE A 53 15.81 6.34 1.02
N ALA A 54 17.09 6.10 0.71
CA ALA A 54 18.21 6.98 1.09
C ALA A 54 18.02 8.46 0.67
N ARG A 55 17.35 8.74 -0.46
CA ARG A 55 17.05 10.11 -0.92
C ARG A 55 16.21 10.91 0.09
N LEU A 56 15.45 10.23 0.96
CA LEU A 56 14.64 10.88 1.99
C LEU A 56 15.50 11.37 3.16
N GLY A 57 16.75 10.92 3.30
CA GLY A 57 17.61 11.23 4.44
C GLY A 57 17.31 10.34 5.64
N ASP A 58 17.34 10.92 6.85
CA ASP A 58 17.05 10.18 8.08
C ASP A 58 15.55 9.85 8.18
N VAL A 59 15.20 8.62 7.85
CA VAL A 59 13.81 8.14 7.93
C VAL A 59 13.31 7.92 9.36
N SER A 60 14.19 7.97 10.37
CA SER A 60 13.79 7.83 11.78
C SER A 60 13.17 9.11 12.35
N ALA A 61 13.42 10.26 11.74
CA ALA A 61 12.85 11.56 12.14
C ALA A 61 11.34 11.69 11.84
N GLY A 62 10.72 10.72 11.17
CA GLY A 62 9.26 10.67 10.98
C GLY A 62 8.70 11.95 10.35
N LYS A 63 7.74 12.59 11.03
CA LYS A 63 7.11 13.84 10.58
C LYS A 63 8.07 15.04 10.47
N ASP A 64 9.16 15.02 11.23
CA ASP A 64 10.15 16.11 11.25
C ASP A 64 11.10 16.04 10.05
N ASN A 65 11.11 14.91 9.31
CA ASN A 65 11.71 14.81 8.00
C ASN A 65 10.67 15.18 6.91
N SER A 66 10.77 16.39 6.36
CA SER A 66 9.83 16.88 5.34
C SER A 66 9.79 16.04 4.06
N LYS A 67 10.89 15.38 3.66
CA LYS A 67 10.93 14.50 2.49
C LYS A 67 10.15 13.21 2.75
N LEU A 68 10.33 12.62 3.94
CA LEU A 68 9.57 11.45 4.36
C LEU A 68 8.09 11.78 4.51
N ARG A 69 7.76 12.89 5.19
CA ARG A 69 6.38 13.38 5.35
C ARG A 69 5.67 13.53 4.01
N GLY A 70 6.30 14.20 3.05
CA GLY A 70 5.75 14.36 1.70
C GLY A 70 5.54 13.02 1.00
N HIS A 71 6.53 12.11 1.07
CA HIS A 71 6.39 10.77 0.49
C HIS A 71 5.24 9.97 1.11
N SER A 72 5.15 9.95 2.44
CA SER A 72 4.10 9.24 3.19
C SER A 72 2.70 9.74 2.83
N ILE A 73 2.50 11.05 2.69
CA ILE A 73 1.22 11.61 2.25
C ILE A 73 0.90 11.17 0.82
N THR A 74 1.85 11.31 -0.12
CA THR A 74 1.65 10.92 -1.53
C THR A 74 1.37 9.43 -1.69
N LEU A 75 2.00 8.58 -0.88
CA LEU A 75 1.73 7.14 -0.86
C LEU A 75 0.26 6.86 -0.57
N MET A 76 -0.34 7.54 0.42
CA MET A 76 -1.74 7.34 0.77
C MET A 76 -2.70 7.74 -0.36
N TYR A 77 -2.38 8.79 -1.13
CA TYR A 77 -3.16 9.13 -2.33
C TYR A 77 -3.06 8.06 -3.44
N ALA A 78 -1.97 7.31 -3.52
CA ALA A 78 -1.90 6.16 -4.43
C ALA A 78 -2.85 5.04 -3.97
N LEU A 79 -2.94 4.77 -2.66
CA LEU A 79 -3.90 3.82 -2.11
C LEU A 79 -5.35 4.27 -2.35
N GLN A 80 -5.66 5.56 -2.17
CA GLN A 80 -6.97 6.12 -2.54
C GLN A 80 -7.32 5.82 -3.99
N ASN A 81 -6.38 6.05 -4.92
CA ASN A 81 -6.60 5.81 -6.35
C ASN A 81 -6.88 4.33 -6.65
N PHE A 82 -6.24 3.40 -5.93
CA PHE A 82 -6.56 1.98 -6.05
C PHE A 82 -7.96 1.64 -5.54
N VAL A 83 -8.35 2.19 -4.37
CA VAL A 83 -9.69 1.98 -3.80
C VAL A 83 -10.78 2.54 -4.73
N ASP A 84 -10.55 3.70 -5.35
CA ASP A 84 -11.47 4.31 -6.32
C ASP A 84 -11.58 3.53 -7.65
N ALA A 85 -10.65 2.62 -7.92
CA ALA A 85 -10.60 1.80 -9.13
C ALA A 85 -11.20 0.40 -8.96
N LEU A 86 -11.68 0.03 -7.76
CA LEU A 86 -12.13 -1.33 -7.45
C LEU A 86 -13.38 -1.80 -8.22
N ASP A 87 -14.09 -0.92 -8.93
CA ASP A 87 -15.27 -1.28 -9.71
C ASP A 87 -15.01 -1.36 -11.22
N ASP A 88 -13.78 -1.14 -11.66
CA ASP A 88 -13.42 -1.16 -13.09
C ASP A 88 -12.05 -1.83 -13.27
N VAL A 89 -12.05 -3.01 -13.89
CA VAL A 89 -10.85 -3.82 -14.13
C VAL A 89 -9.81 -3.06 -14.96
N GLU A 90 -10.23 -2.35 -16.00
CA GLU A 90 -9.31 -1.62 -16.88
C GLU A 90 -8.76 -0.38 -16.18
N ARG A 91 -9.58 0.30 -15.38
CA ARG A 91 -9.11 1.39 -14.51
C ARG A 91 -8.09 0.90 -13.50
N LEU A 92 -8.36 -0.20 -12.78
CA LEU A 92 -7.43 -0.74 -11.79
C LEU A 92 -6.09 -1.12 -12.43
N LYS A 93 -6.13 -1.81 -13.58
CA LYS A 93 -4.93 -2.17 -14.33
C LYS A 93 -4.10 -0.93 -14.71
N CYS A 94 -4.71 0.08 -15.32
CA CYS A 94 -3.95 1.22 -15.83
C CYS A 94 -3.32 2.06 -14.70
N VAL A 95 -4.01 2.21 -13.55
CA VAL A 95 -3.44 2.92 -12.40
C VAL A 95 -2.34 2.11 -11.72
N VAL A 96 -2.45 0.77 -11.66
CA VAL A 96 -1.41 -0.11 -11.13
C VAL A 96 -0.17 -0.09 -12.01
N GLU A 97 -0.31 -0.24 -13.33
CA GLU A 97 0.81 -0.19 -14.26
C GLU A 97 1.53 1.16 -14.21
N LYS A 98 0.78 2.27 -14.15
CA LYS A 98 1.35 3.62 -13.98
C LYS A 98 2.14 3.74 -12.68
N PHE A 99 1.64 3.16 -11.59
CA PHE A 99 2.30 3.15 -10.30
C PHE A 99 3.55 2.25 -10.29
N ALA A 100 3.50 1.11 -10.98
CA ALA A 100 4.58 0.14 -11.08
C ALA A 100 5.82 0.72 -11.79
N VAL A 101 5.65 1.55 -12.83
CA VAL A 101 6.78 2.24 -13.51
C VAL A 101 7.69 2.98 -12.52
N ASN A 102 7.12 3.61 -11.49
CA ASN A 102 7.91 4.28 -10.47
C ASN A 102 8.79 3.30 -9.68
N HIS A 103 8.30 2.11 -9.39
CA HIS A 103 8.98 1.11 -8.57
C HIS A 103 10.00 0.32 -9.41
N ILE A 104 9.69 0.02 -10.68
CA ILE A 104 10.63 -0.52 -11.67
C ILE A 104 11.86 0.38 -11.82
N ASN A 105 11.66 1.69 -11.99
CA ASN A 105 12.76 2.66 -12.10
C ASN A 105 13.65 2.73 -10.85
N ARG A 106 13.15 2.23 -9.71
CA ARG A 106 13.87 2.17 -8.42
C ARG A 106 14.41 0.77 -8.12
N GLN A 107 14.31 -0.15 -9.09
CA GLN A 107 14.73 -1.55 -8.98
C GLN A 107 14.12 -2.23 -7.75
N ILE A 108 12.83 -2.00 -7.53
CA ILE A 108 12.07 -2.66 -6.46
C ILE A 108 11.47 -3.94 -7.06
N SER A 109 11.88 -5.10 -6.56
CA SER A 109 11.34 -6.38 -7.01
C SER A 109 9.92 -6.62 -6.48
N ALA A 110 9.22 -7.60 -7.06
CA ALA A 110 7.94 -8.06 -6.53
C ALA A 110 8.03 -8.48 -5.05
N ASP A 111 9.10 -9.19 -4.66
CA ASP A 111 9.32 -9.63 -3.28
C ASP A 111 9.56 -8.44 -2.34
N GLU A 112 10.43 -7.50 -2.73
CA GLU A 112 10.71 -6.28 -1.95
C GLU A 112 9.43 -5.43 -1.79
N PHE A 113 8.57 -5.35 -2.81
CA PHE A 113 7.30 -4.65 -2.72
C PHE A 113 6.32 -5.36 -1.77
N GLY A 114 6.30 -6.69 -1.79
CA GLY A 114 5.47 -7.54 -0.93
C GLY A 114 5.76 -7.38 0.56
N GLU A 115 6.96 -6.90 0.93
CA GLU A 115 7.31 -6.60 2.31
C GLU A 115 6.36 -5.59 2.98
N ILE A 116 5.59 -4.81 2.22
CA ILE A 116 4.60 -3.86 2.75
C ILE A 116 3.40 -4.51 3.45
N VAL A 117 3.12 -5.80 3.21
CA VAL A 117 1.95 -6.49 3.78
C VAL A 117 2.04 -6.61 5.31
N GLY A 118 3.23 -6.88 5.85
CA GLY A 118 3.47 -6.90 7.30
C GLY A 118 3.25 -5.54 7.98
N PRO A 119 3.85 -4.46 7.48
CA PRO A 119 3.56 -3.08 7.87
C PRO A 119 2.09 -2.69 7.76
N LEU A 120 1.40 -3.07 6.68
CA LEU A 120 -0.05 -2.84 6.54
C LEU A 120 -0.84 -3.53 7.66
N ARG A 121 -0.54 -4.79 7.98
CA ARG A 121 -1.14 -5.50 9.11
C ARG A 121 -0.96 -4.72 10.43
N GLN A 122 0.26 -4.23 10.71
CA GLN A 122 0.52 -3.48 11.94
C GLN A 122 -0.25 -2.15 11.98
N THR A 123 -0.31 -1.44 10.85
CA THR A 123 -1.06 -0.18 10.72
C THR A 123 -2.58 -0.42 10.85
N LEU A 124 -3.13 -1.46 10.22
CA LEU A 124 -4.53 -1.86 10.36
C LEU A 124 -4.88 -2.18 11.81
N LYS A 125 -4.07 -3.00 12.50
CA LYS A 125 -4.24 -3.30 13.93
C LYS A 125 -4.28 -2.03 14.78
N ALA A 126 -3.36 -1.11 14.54
CA ALA A 126 -3.28 0.14 15.31
C ALA A 126 -4.46 1.09 15.05
N ARG A 127 -4.98 1.13 13.81
CA ARG A 127 -6.06 2.05 13.42
C ARG A 127 -7.47 1.49 13.68
N MET A 128 -7.66 0.19 13.57
CA MET A 128 -8.98 -0.45 13.73
C MET A 128 -9.26 -0.94 15.16
N GLY A 129 -8.22 -1.10 15.99
CA GLY A 129 -8.38 -1.56 17.38
C GLY A 129 -9.13 -2.90 17.45
N ASN A 130 -10.20 -2.97 18.23
CA ASN A 130 -11.00 -4.19 18.42
C ASN A 130 -11.77 -4.64 17.17
N TYR A 131 -11.89 -3.79 16.14
CA TYR A 131 -12.54 -4.14 14.88
C TYR A 131 -11.55 -4.71 13.85
N PHE A 132 -10.28 -4.86 14.20
CA PHE A 132 -9.29 -5.48 13.33
C PHE A 132 -9.64 -6.95 13.07
N ASP A 133 -9.61 -7.34 11.79
CA ASP A 133 -9.73 -8.73 11.35
C ASP A 133 -8.66 -9.05 10.30
N GLU A 134 -8.15 -10.28 10.29
CA GLU A 134 -7.09 -10.73 9.39
C GLU A 134 -7.57 -10.82 7.92
N ASP A 135 -8.88 -10.89 7.69
CA ASP A 135 -9.50 -10.81 6.36
C ASP A 135 -9.24 -9.44 5.71
N THR A 136 -9.17 -8.36 6.50
CA THR A 136 -8.78 -7.04 5.96
C THR A 136 -7.35 -7.07 5.43
N VAL A 137 -6.43 -7.74 6.12
CA VAL A 137 -5.03 -7.91 5.67
C VAL A 137 -4.99 -8.72 4.38
N SER A 138 -5.77 -9.80 4.30
CA SER A 138 -5.85 -10.66 3.11
C SER A 138 -6.39 -9.91 1.89
N ALA A 139 -7.38 -9.02 2.08
CA ALA A 139 -7.90 -8.17 1.02
C ALA A 139 -6.83 -7.18 0.51
N TRP A 140 -6.10 -6.51 1.42
CA TRP A 140 -4.99 -5.64 1.04
C TRP A 140 -3.83 -6.40 0.38
N ALA A 141 -3.50 -7.61 0.84
CA ALA A 141 -2.48 -8.45 0.22
C ALA A 141 -2.86 -8.84 -1.22
N SER A 142 -4.15 -9.10 -1.48
CA SER A 142 -4.64 -9.39 -2.83
C SER A 142 -4.46 -8.19 -3.76
N LEU A 143 -4.72 -6.97 -3.27
CA LEU A 143 -4.47 -5.73 -4.03
C LEU A 143 -2.96 -5.48 -4.26
N VAL A 144 -2.12 -5.72 -3.24
CA VAL A 144 -0.64 -5.64 -3.37
C VAL A 144 -0.12 -6.63 -4.41
N ALA A 145 -0.69 -7.84 -4.48
CA ALA A 145 -0.30 -8.84 -5.47
C ALA A 145 -0.56 -8.40 -6.93
N VAL A 146 -1.57 -7.55 -7.17
CA VAL A 146 -1.78 -6.94 -8.50
C VAL A 146 -0.58 -6.07 -8.89
N VAL A 147 -0.07 -5.27 -7.95
CA VAL A 147 1.13 -4.45 -8.17
C VAL A 147 2.38 -5.32 -8.34
N GLN A 148 2.56 -6.34 -7.50
CA GLN A 148 3.69 -7.28 -7.62
C GLN A 148 3.74 -7.95 -9.00
N ALA A 149 2.59 -8.26 -9.61
CA ALA A 149 2.53 -8.81 -10.96
C ALA A 149 2.90 -7.81 -12.07
N SER A 150 2.97 -6.51 -11.76
CA SER A 150 3.36 -5.43 -12.67
C SER A 150 4.81 -4.95 -12.48
N LEU A 151 5.56 -5.52 -11.53
CA LEU A 151 6.98 -5.23 -11.29
C LEU A 151 7.87 -6.24 -12.03
#